data_AF-A0A5K1DXW3-F1
#
_entry.id   AF-A0A5K1DXW3-F1
#
_cell.length_a   1.000
_cell.length_b   1.000
_cell.length_c   1.000
_cell.angle_alpha   90.00
_cell.angle_beta   90.00
_cell.angle_gamma   90.00
#
_symmetry.space_group_name_H-M   'P 1'
#
loop_
_entity.id
_entity.type
_entity.pdbx_description
1 polymer ?
#
loop_
_entity_poly.entity_id
_entity_poly.type
_entity_poly.pdbx_seq_one_letter_code
_entity_poly.pdbx_strand_id
1 'polypeptide(L)' 'IVNWRHYLKFPEEARISIESKDLICRLLCDVENRLGSGGADQIK' A
#
# COMPACT_ATOMS: atom_id res chain seq x y z
N ILE A 1 -11.14 2.49 -2.92
CA ILE A 1 -11.47 3.14 -1.63
C ILE A 1 -11.17 4.63 -1.80
N VAL A 2 -12.16 5.50 -1.67
CA VAL A 2 -12.03 6.91 -2.10
C VAL A 2 -11.17 7.74 -1.14
N ASN A 3 -11.35 7.57 0.17
CA ASN A 3 -10.64 8.35 1.20
C ASN A 3 -9.50 7.59 1.89
N TRP A 4 -8.82 6.69 1.17
CA TRP A 4 -7.80 5.81 1.76
C TRP A 4 -6.68 6.59 2.46
N ARG A 5 -6.26 7.75 1.93
CA ARG A 5 -5.21 8.60 2.55
C ARG A 5 -5.57 9.08 3.95
N HIS A 6 -6.86 9.25 4.24
CA HIS A 6 -7.33 9.72 5.54
C HIS A 6 -7.55 8.58 6.54
N TYR A 7 -7.98 7.41 6.04
CA TYR A 7 -8.41 6.29 6.88
C TYR A 7 -7.39 5.15 6.98
N LEU A 8 -6.41 5.07 6.09
CA LEU A 8 -5.35 4.06 6.18
C LEU A 8 -4.40 4.43 7.32
N LYS A 9 -4.52 3.70 8.43
CA LYS A 9 -3.66 3.84 9.60
C LYS A 9 -3.24 2.45 10.06
N PHE A 10 -1.99 2.32 10.48
CA PHE A 10 -1.48 1.11 11.11
C PHE A 10 -1.50 1.32 12.62
N PRO A 11 -2.20 0.46 13.38
CA PRO A 11 -2.13 0.48 14.84
C PRO A 11 -0.69 0.23 15.32
N GLU A 12 -0.32 0.73 16.50
CA GLU A 12 1.01 0.48 17.08
C GLU A 12 1.16 -0.97 17.56
N GLU A 13 0.06 -1.56 18.03
CA GLU A 13 -0.04 -2.95 18.45
C GLU A 13 0.04 -3.93 17.28
N ALA A 14 -0.21 -3.46 16.05
CA ALA A 14 -0.04 -4.26 14.86
C ALA A 14 1.46 -4.46 14.62
N ARG A 15 1.95 -5.68 14.88
CA ARG A 15 3.33 -6.10 14.59
C ARG A 15 3.57 -6.26 13.08
N ILE A 16 3.51 -5.15 12.36
CA ILE A 16 3.71 -5.06 10.92
C ILE A 16 5.09 -4.46 10.67
N SER A 17 5.89 -5.15 9.85
CA SER A 17 7.22 -4.67 9.46
C SER A 17 7.15 -3.40 8.63
N ILE A 18 8.25 -2.64 8.57
CA ILE A 18 8.30 -1.40 7.78
C ILE A 18 8.08 -1.70 6.29
N GLU A 19 8.68 -2.78 5.79
CA GLU A 19 8.55 -3.25 4.41
C GLU A 19 7.10 -3.62 4.09
N SER A 20 6.40 -4.24 5.04
CA SER A 20 5.00 -4.61 4.89
C SER A 20 4.11 -3.35 4.84
N LYS A 21 4.38 -2.34 5.68
CA LYS A 21 3.66 -1.05 5.63
C LYS A 21 3.89 -0.35 4.29
N ASP A 22 5.12 -0.32 3.80
CA ASP A 22 5.47 0.27 2.50
C ASP A 22 4.71 -0.43 1.37
N LEU A 23 4.74 -1.76 1.34
CA LEU A 23 4.05 -2.55 0.32
C LEU A 23 2.54 -2.27 0.31
N ILE A 24 1.91 -2.25 1.49
CA ILE A 24 0.47 -1.93 1.62
C ILE A 24 0.17 -0.53 1.10
N CYS A 25 1.00 0.47 1.43
CA CYS A 25 0.84 1.84 0.94
C CYS A 25 1.01 1.95 -0.59
N ARG A 26 1.94 1.20 -1.18
CA ARG A 26 2.18 1.17 -2.64
C ARG A 26 1.07 0.45 -3.42
N LEU A 27 0.36 -0.47 -2.78
CA LEU A 27 -0.82 -1.12 -3.33
C LEU A 27 -2.08 -0.25 -3.17
N LEU A 28 -2.22 0.41 -2.02
CA LEU A 28 -3.32 1.32 -1.72
C LEU A 28 -2.96 2.76 -2.08
N CYS A 29 -2.78 3.03 -3.38
CA CYS A 29 -2.60 4.39 -3.88
C CYS A 29 -3.45 4.68 -5.13
N ASP A 30 -3.27 5.86 -5.69
CA ASP A 30 -3.93 6.29 -6.93
C ASP A 30 -3.60 5.33 -8.07
N VAL A 31 -4.58 5.04 -8.94
CA VAL A 31 -4.49 3.96 -9.94
C VAL A 31 -3.24 4.07 -10.83
N GLU A 32 -2.86 5.29 -11.21
CA GLU A 32 -1.69 5.52 -12.08
C GLU A 32 -0.36 5.14 -11.42
N ASN A 33 -0.29 5.24 -10.08
CA ASN A 33 0.93 4.96 -9.31
C ASN A 33 0.89 3.61 -8.58
N ARG A 34 -0.18 2.83 -8.77
CA ARG A 34 -0.37 1.56 -8.07
C ARG A 34 0.67 0.54 -8.51
N LEU A 35 1.32 -0.08 -7.53
CA LEU A 35 2.20 -1.20 -7.79
C LEU A 35 1.45 -2.30 -8.55
N GLY A 36 1.96 -2.69 -9.72
CA GLY A 36 1.32 -3.66 -10.60
C GLY A 36 0.51 -3.05 -11.74
N SER A 37 0.32 -1.73 -11.79
CA SER A 37 -0.33 -1.06 -12.94
C SER A 37 0.45 -1.23 -14.24
N GLY A 38 1.78 -1.43 -14.17
CA GLY A 38 2.63 -1.77 -15.31
C GLY A 38 2.82 -3.27 -15.56
N GLY A 39 2.06 -4.13 -14.87
CA GLY A 39 2.18 -5.59 -14.94
C GLY A 39 2.70 -6.22 -13.65
N ALA A 40 2.46 -7.53 -13.51
CA ALA A 40 2.78 -8.30 -12.30
C ALA A 40 4.28 -8.36 -11.99
N ASP A 41 5.15 -8.14 -12.98
CA ASP A 41 6.62 -8.12 -12.81
C ASP A 41 7.12 -7.02 -11.85
N GLN A 42 6.28 -6.03 -11.54
CA GLN A 42 6.55 -5.00 -10.54
C GLN A 42 6.37 -5.49 -9.09
N ILE A 43 5.72 -6.64 -8.92
CA ILE A 43 5.46 -7.27 -7.63
C ILE A 43 6.47 -8.43 -7.51
N LYS A 44 7.61 -8.18 -6.86
CA LYS A 44 8.69 -9.15 -6.62
C LYS A 44 8.91 -9.37 -5.14
#